data_AF-A0A9W7YLP6-F1
#
_entry.id   AF-A0A9W7YLP6-F1
#
_cell.length_a   1.000
_cell.length_b   1.000
_cell.length_c   1.000
_cell.angle_alpha   90.00
_cell.angle_beta   90.00
_cell.angle_gamma   90.00
#
_symmetry.space_group_name_H-M   'P 1'
#
loop_
_entity.id
_entity.type
_entity.pdbx_description
1 polymer ?
#
loop_
_entity_poly.entity_id
_entity_poly.type
_entity_poly.pdbx_seq_one_letter_code
_entity_poly.pdbx_strand_id
1 'polypeptide(L)'
;MLDDPIEYNKFRTFAVSCFSSELTAFIEEYQVLKAKTIAILRPKSMRGRPSDSTICTLANPEPTKLPASPHATSPPKTSESAYTPTSVTTSILDTLTNNSKPTHTVSFPSQLFDKLKAVYWDYIDPNSYTSVNASPMVVRRIDEMMNNNDYNVTLFDELKDEVLFMLYSDVYTRYIRK
;
A
#
# COMPACT_ATOMS: atom_id res chain seq x y z
N MET A 1 6.62 -9.17 12.40
CA MET A 1 7.10 -9.99 11.27
C MET A 1 6.57 -9.45 9.95
N LEU A 2 5.26 -9.32 9.74
CA LEU A 2 4.75 -8.62 8.55
C LEU A 2 5.06 -7.11 8.56
N ASP A 3 5.24 -6.50 9.73
CA ASP A 3 5.64 -5.09 9.86
C ASP A 3 7.17 -4.86 9.86
N ASP A 4 7.99 -5.92 9.82
CA ASP A 4 9.46 -5.82 9.72
C ASP A 4 9.89 -6.15 8.28
N PRO A 5 10.41 -5.18 7.50
CA PRO A 5 10.76 -5.39 6.09
C PRO A 5 11.79 -6.50 5.86
N ILE A 6 12.74 -6.68 6.79
CA ILE A 6 13.82 -7.67 6.63
C ILE A 6 13.25 -9.07 6.86
N GLU A 7 12.51 -9.26 7.95
CA GLU A 7 11.85 -10.54 8.23
C GLU A 7 10.76 -10.86 7.21
N TYR A 8 10.01 -9.87 6.74
CA TYR A 8 9.02 -10.05 5.68
C TYR A 8 9.67 -10.53 4.37
N ASN A 9 10.83 -10.00 3.99
CA ASN A 9 11.53 -10.44 2.78
C ASN A 9 12.02 -11.90 2.87
N LYS A 10 12.52 -12.31 4.04
CA LYS A 10 12.88 -13.71 4.30
C LYS A 10 11.65 -14.62 4.20
N PHE A 11 10.55 -14.20 4.81
CA PHE A 11 9.29 -14.93 4.74
C PHE A 11 8.73 -15.02 3.33
N ARG A 12 8.78 -13.95 2.55
CA ARG A 12 8.36 -13.97 1.14
C ARG A 12 9.16 -14.99 0.34
N THR A 13 10.48 -15.01 0.52
CA THR A 13 11.36 -16.01 -0.11
C THR A 13 10.98 -17.42 0.31
N PHE A 14 10.62 -17.61 1.58
CA PHE A 14 10.09 -18.89 2.07
C PHE A 14 8.74 -19.25 1.44
N ALA A 15 7.80 -18.30 1.33
CA ALA A 15 6.48 -18.52 0.76
C ALA A 15 6.55 -18.98 -0.70
N VAL A 16 7.51 -18.44 -1.47
CA VAL A 16 7.83 -18.93 -2.82
C VAL A 16 8.22 -20.41 -2.80
N SER A 17 9.04 -20.84 -1.83
CA SER A 17 9.40 -22.26 -1.66
C SER A 17 8.23 -23.17 -1.28
N CYS A 18 7.11 -22.59 -0.83
CA CYS A 18 5.88 -23.30 -0.51
C CYS A 18 4.81 -23.20 -1.60
N PHE A 19 5.13 -22.62 -2.77
CA PHE A 19 4.17 -22.33 -3.83
C PHE A 19 2.98 -21.49 -3.33
N SER A 20 3.27 -20.50 -2.47
CA SER A 20 2.28 -19.57 -1.90
C SER A 20 2.65 -18.11 -2.16
N SER A 21 3.32 -17.84 -3.29
CA SER A 21 3.83 -16.51 -3.64
C SER A 21 2.70 -15.53 -3.96
N GLU A 22 1.61 -16.02 -4.54
CA GLU A 22 0.40 -15.29 -4.87
C GLU A 22 -0.28 -14.70 -3.61
N LEU A 23 -0.26 -15.42 -2.48
CA LEU A 23 -0.77 -14.91 -1.22
C LEU A 23 0.02 -13.68 -0.75
N THR A 24 1.36 -13.73 -0.81
CA THR A 24 2.19 -12.59 -0.43
C THR A 24 2.08 -11.43 -1.43
N ALA A 25 1.98 -11.73 -2.73
CA ALA A 25 1.86 -10.73 -3.78
C ALA A 25 0.51 -9.97 -3.70
N PHE A 26 -0.58 -10.69 -3.41
CA PHE A 26 -1.88 -10.06 -3.15
C PHE A 26 -1.81 -9.07 -1.97
N ILE A 27 -1.16 -9.46 -0.88
CA ILE A 27 -1.00 -8.59 0.30
C ILE A 27 -0.20 -7.33 -0.02
N GLU A 28 0.89 -7.44 -0.80
CA GLU A 28 1.66 -6.28 -1.27
C GLU A 28 0.78 -5.34 -2.11
N GLU A 29 0.01 -5.89 -3.04
CA GLU A 29 -0.88 -5.12 -3.89
C GLU A 29 -2.01 -4.43 -3.12
N TYR A 30 -2.57 -5.12 -2.11
CA TYR A 30 -3.53 -4.51 -1.18
C TYR A 30 -2.91 -3.34 -0.41
N GLN A 31 -1.66 -3.48 0.09
CA GLN A 31 -0.97 -2.38 0.79
C GLN A 31 -0.69 -1.19 -0.13
N VAL A 32 -0.33 -1.44 -1.40
CA VAL A 32 -0.17 -0.37 -2.40
C VAL A 32 -1.50 0.34 -2.65
N LEU A 33 -2.59 -0.40 -2.81
CA LEU A 33 -3.93 0.16 -3.02
C LEU A 33 -4.37 1.00 -1.81
N LYS A 34 -4.13 0.49 -0.59
CA LYS A 34 -4.37 1.19 0.67
C LYS A 34 -3.61 2.51 0.74
N ALA A 35 -2.29 2.49 0.53
CA ALA A 35 -1.45 3.67 0.59
C ALA A 35 -1.89 4.75 -0.41
N LYS A 36 -2.20 4.36 -1.65
CA LYS A 36 -2.72 5.27 -2.67
C LYS A 36 -4.08 5.86 -2.31
N THR A 37 -4.98 5.03 -1.79
CA THR A 37 -6.31 5.47 -1.37
C THR A 37 -6.23 6.51 -0.25
N ILE A 38 -5.40 6.25 0.77
CA ILE A 38 -5.16 7.19 1.86
C ILE A 38 -4.53 8.48 1.36
N ALA A 39 -3.54 8.39 0.45
CA ALA A 39 -2.89 9.57 -0.12
C ALA A 39 -3.86 10.51 -0.84
N ILE A 40 -4.87 9.95 -1.52
CA ILE A 40 -5.87 10.72 -2.27
C ILE A 40 -6.97 11.25 -1.34
N LEU A 41 -7.50 10.40 -0.44
CA LEU A 41 -8.67 10.73 0.37
C LEU A 41 -8.35 11.53 1.63
N ARG A 42 -7.13 11.45 2.17
CA ARG A 42 -6.76 12.20 3.37
C ARG A 42 -6.82 13.71 3.05
N PRO A 43 -7.65 14.50 3.74
CA PRO A 43 -7.78 15.93 3.48
C PRO A 43 -6.43 16.63 3.59
N LYS A 44 -6.10 17.50 2.62
CA LYS A 44 -4.89 18.35 2.65
C LYS A 44 -4.83 19.32 3.85
N SER A 45 -5.83 19.31 4.74
CA SER A 45 -6.03 20.24 5.85
C SER A 45 -4.89 20.25 6.88
N MET A 46 -3.99 19.27 6.86
CA MET A 46 -2.77 19.26 7.69
C MET A 46 -1.47 19.16 6.87
N ARG A 47 -1.44 19.61 5.62
CA ARG A 47 -0.16 20.09 5.06
C ARG A 47 0.13 21.42 5.75
N GLY A 48 0.69 21.31 6.95
CA GLY A 48 1.18 22.44 7.72
C GLY A 48 1.88 23.39 6.77
N ARG A 49 1.47 24.65 6.85
CA ARG A 49 2.21 25.81 6.38
C ARG A 49 3.71 25.50 6.56
N PRO A 50 4.55 25.58 5.52
CA PRO A 50 5.99 25.50 5.74
C PRO A 50 6.31 26.54 6.80
N SER A 51 6.83 26.10 7.95
CA SER A 51 7.40 27.02 8.92
C SER A 51 8.60 27.64 8.25
N ASP A 52 8.35 28.74 7.55
CA ASP A 52 9.35 29.76 7.27
C ASP A 52 9.81 30.25 8.65
N SER A 53 10.89 29.67 9.14
CA SER A 53 11.57 30.14 10.34
C SER A 53 13.06 30.11 10.10
N THR A 54 13.53 31.33 9.89
CA THR A 54 14.83 31.86 10.30
C THR A 54 15.92 31.86 9.24
N ILE A 55 15.83 32.93 8.44
CA ILE A 55 16.96 33.77 8.04
C ILE A 55 18.02 33.82 9.14
N CYS A 56 19.24 33.36 8.85
CA CYS A 56 20.46 33.87 9.47
C CYS A 56 21.31 34.53 8.40
N THR A 57 21.35 35.86 8.50
CA THR A 57 22.21 36.79 7.77
C THR A 57 23.62 36.83 8.38
N LEU A 58 24.62 37.17 7.56
CA LEU A 58 26.05 37.45 7.85
C LEU A 58 26.92 36.21 8.19
N ALA A 59 28.09 35.99 7.59
CA ALA A 59 29.06 36.94 7.04
C ALA A 59 29.86 36.37 5.86
N ASN A 60 30.23 37.25 4.94
CA ASN A 60 31.33 37.09 3.98
C ASN A 60 32.57 37.80 4.57
N PRO A 61 33.82 37.36 4.28
CA PRO A 61 34.50 38.06 3.19
C PRO A 61 35.42 37.22 2.28
N GLU A 62 35.41 37.64 1.01
CA GLU A 62 36.52 37.78 0.04
C GLU A 62 37.16 36.58 -0.70
N PRO A 63 37.72 36.85 -1.92
CA PRO A 63 37.59 35.98 -3.07
C PRO A 63 38.92 35.40 -3.53
N THR A 64 38.92 34.13 -3.95
CA THR A 64 40.02 33.59 -4.77
C THR A 64 39.47 32.98 -6.05
N LYS A 65 40.11 33.38 -7.14
CA LYS A 65 39.67 33.25 -8.54
C LYS A 65 39.90 31.84 -9.12
N LEU A 66 39.17 31.58 -10.23
CA LEU A 66 39.38 30.62 -11.34
C LEU A 66 38.76 29.20 -11.22
N PRO A 67 38.51 28.49 -12.35
CA PRO A 67 37.65 28.86 -13.47
C PRO A 67 36.57 27.79 -13.78
N ALA A 68 35.66 28.16 -14.66
CA ALA A 68 34.45 27.50 -15.14
C ALA A 68 34.45 25.95 -15.28
N SER A 69 33.35 25.32 -14.86
CA SER A 69 32.92 24.00 -15.32
C SER A 69 31.38 23.96 -15.49
N PRO A 70 30.84 23.30 -16.52
CA PRO A 70 29.49 23.53 -17.01
C PRO A 70 28.42 22.75 -16.25
N HIS A 71 27.24 23.38 -16.21
CA HIS A 71 25.96 22.96 -15.62
C HIS A 71 25.70 21.45 -15.51
N ALA A 72 25.65 20.96 -14.28
CA ALA A 72 24.90 19.76 -13.93
C ALA A 72 23.50 20.17 -13.44
N THR A 73 22.51 20.03 -14.31
CA THR A 73 21.09 20.14 -13.94
C THR A 73 20.72 18.95 -13.08
N SER A 74 20.68 19.14 -11.76
CA SER A 74 20.16 18.15 -10.82
C SER A 74 18.65 17.96 -11.04
N PRO A 75 18.15 16.72 -11.15
CA PRO A 75 16.71 16.47 -11.25
C PRO A 75 15.98 16.88 -9.96
N PRO A 76 14.71 17.30 -10.06
CA PRO A 76 13.94 17.71 -8.89
C PRO A 76 13.75 16.52 -7.96
N LYS A 77 14.21 16.66 -6.71
CA LYS A 77 13.93 15.72 -5.63
C LYS A 77 12.43 15.79 -5.32
N THR A 78 11.66 14.87 -5.91
CA THR A 78 10.28 14.61 -5.53
C THR A 78 10.26 14.31 -4.04
N SER A 79 9.63 15.17 -3.27
CA SER A 79 9.51 15.04 -1.82
C SER A 79 8.52 13.92 -1.55
N GLU A 80 9.04 12.70 -1.39
CA GLU A 80 8.28 11.55 -0.90
C GLU A 80 7.68 11.95 0.45
N SER A 81 6.38 12.17 0.45
CA SER A 81 5.58 12.37 1.65
C SER A 81 5.87 11.19 2.58
N ALA A 82 6.37 11.46 3.79
CA ALA A 82 6.61 10.44 4.80
C ALA A 82 5.28 9.78 5.18
N TYR A 83 4.93 8.69 4.49
CA TYR A 83 3.80 7.84 4.84
C TYR A 83 4.23 6.98 6.02
N THR A 84 3.54 7.13 7.15
CA THR A 84 3.67 6.18 8.26
C THR A 84 3.13 4.83 7.79
N PRO A 85 3.96 3.77 7.72
CA PRO A 85 3.48 2.45 7.36
C PRO A 85 2.42 2.02 8.37
N THR A 86 1.22 1.72 7.89
CA THR A 86 0.17 1.16 8.74
C THR A 86 0.23 -0.36 8.67
N SER A 87 -0.14 -1.04 9.75
CA SER A 87 -0.10 -2.50 9.78
C SER A 87 -0.93 -3.12 8.66
N VAL A 88 -0.44 -4.26 8.18
CA VAL A 88 -1.07 -5.03 7.10
C VAL A 88 -2.44 -5.58 7.49
N THR A 89 -2.65 -5.80 8.79
CA THR A 89 -3.90 -6.32 9.34
C THR A 89 -5.02 -5.29 9.32
N THR A 90 -4.68 -3.99 9.32
CA THR A 90 -5.65 -2.89 9.38
C THR A 90 -6.29 -2.64 8.00
N SER A 91 -7.61 -2.49 7.96
CA SER A 91 -8.36 -2.14 6.73
C SER A 91 -7.99 -0.72 6.22
N ILE A 92 -8.27 -0.46 4.93
CA ILE A 92 -8.23 0.89 4.35
C ILE A 92 -9.18 1.83 5.10
N LEU A 93 -10.40 1.37 5.41
CA LEU A 93 -11.43 2.18 6.07
C LEU A 93 -11.00 2.59 7.48
N ASP A 94 -10.46 1.66 8.26
CA ASP A 94 -9.95 1.91 9.61
C ASP A 94 -8.83 2.95 9.59
N THR A 95 -7.97 2.86 8.57
CA THR A 95 -6.82 3.77 8.42
C THR A 95 -7.25 5.18 8.03
N LEU A 96 -8.35 5.32 7.28
CA LEU A 96 -8.92 6.61 6.92
C LEU A 96 -9.62 7.27 8.12
N THR A 97 -10.29 6.48 8.96
CA THR A 97 -11.19 7.00 9.99
C THR A 97 -10.51 7.35 11.31
N ASN A 98 -9.30 6.85 11.61
CA ASN A 98 -8.51 7.23 12.79
C ASN A 98 -9.37 7.35 14.09
N ASN A 99 -10.24 6.36 14.37
CA ASN A 99 -11.18 6.30 15.52
C ASN A 99 -12.45 7.17 15.44
N SER A 100 -12.74 7.78 14.29
CA SER A 100 -14.08 8.35 14.04
C SER A 100 -15.07 7.25 13.62
N LYS A 101 -16.36 7.44 13.89
CA LYS A 101 -17.40 6.44 13.59
C LYS A 101 -17.37 6.09 12.09
N PRO A 102 -17.11 4.83 11.72
CA PRO A 102 -16.97 4.45 10.33
C PRO A 102 -18.29 4.66 9.60
N THR A 103 -18.26 5.46 8.55
CA THR A 103 -19.33 5.51 7.55
C THR A 103 -18.95 4.55 6.44
N HIS A 104 -19.70 3.46 6.28
CA HIS A 104 -19.51 2.42 5.25
C HIS A 104 -19.71 2.92 3.80
N THR A 105 -19.71 4.23 3.57
CA THR A 105 -20.04 4.86 2.29
C THR A 105 -18.83 5.44 1.57
N VAL A 106 -17.61 5.14 2.02
CA VAL A 106 -16.40 5.63 1.36
C VAL A 106 -16.08 4.75 0.15
N SER A 107 -16.21 5.32 -1.05
CA SER A 107 -15.80 4.66 -2.29
C SER A 107 -14.33 4.92 -2.62
N PHE A 108 -13.71 4.00 -3.36
CA PHE A 108 -12.40 4.23 -3.95
C PHE A 108 -12.42 5.44 -4.90
N PRO A 109 -11.34 6.24 -4.93
CA PRO A 109 -11.16 7.26 -5.96
C PRO A 109 -11.14 6.64 -7.36
N SER A 110 -11.80 7.28 -8.32
CA SER A 110 -11.90 6.77 -9.70
C SER A 110 -10.55 6.58 -10.38
N GLN A 111 -9.51 7.33 -9.96
CA GLN A 111 -8.14 7.17 -10.46
C GLN A 111 -7.52 5.82 -10.11
N LEU A 112 -8.11 5.07 -9.18
CA LEU A 112 -7.64 3.75 -8.75
C LEU A 112 -8.44 2.60 -9.37
N PHE A 113 -9.48 2.87 -10.17
CA PHE A 113 -10.34 1.81 -10.72
C PHE A 113 -9.59 0.84 -11.62
N ASP A 114 -8.64 1.32 -12.43
CA ASP A 114 -7.81 0.44 -13.27
C ASP A 114 -6.94 -0.48 -12.41
N LYS A 115 -6.39 0.04 -11.31
CA LYS A 115 -5.58 -0.75 -10.37
C LYS A 115 -6.44 -1.75 -9.60
N LEU A 116 -7.65 -1.36 -9.20
CA LEU A 116 -8.61 -2.22 -8.53
C LEU A 116 -9.05 -3.37 -9.44
N LYS A 117 -9.36 -3.08 -10.71
CA LYS A 117 -9.65 -4.10 -11.72
C LYS A 117 -8.46 -5.03 -11.95
N ALA A 118 -7.23 -4.50 -12.02
CA ALA A 118 -6.03 -5.33 -12.13
C ALA A 118 -5.91 -6.32 -10.95
N VAL A 119 -6.08 -5.86 -9.71
CA VAL A 119 -6.07 -6.74 -8.53
C VAL A 119 -7.16 -7.83 -8.63
N TYR A 120 -8.35 -7.47 -9.09
CA TYR A 120 -9.43 -8.43 -9.31
C TYR A 120 -9.05 -9.49 -10.37
N TRP A 121 -8.62 -9.08 -11.56
CA TRP A 121 -8.27 -9.99 -12.64
C TRP A 121 -7.07 -10.87 -12.29
N ASP A 122 -6.09 -10.34 -11.56
CA ASP A 122 -4.87 -11.08 -11.24
C ASP A 122 -5.10 -12.09 -10.10
N TYR A 123 -5.85 -11.75 -9.06
CA TYR A 123 -5.91 -12.55 -7.83
C TYR A 123 -7.27 -13.18 -7.53
N ILE A 124 -8.35 -12.76 -8.19
CA ILE A 124 -9.72 -13.13 -7.82
C ILE A 124 -10.41 -13.89 -8.94
N ASP A 125 -10.15 -13.53 -10.21
CA ASP A 125 -10.66 -14.28 -11.36
C ASP A 125 -10.19 -15.74 -11.29
N PRO A 126 -11.10 -16.72 -11.23
CA PRO A 126 -10.74 -18.14 -11.16
C PRO A 126 -9.96 -18.63 -12.38
N ASN A 127 -9.97 -17.89 -13.48
CA ASN A 127 -9.18 -18.21 -14.68
C ASN A 127 -7.75 -17.66 -14.62
N SER A 128 -7.42 -16.86 -13.61
CA SER A 128 -6.09 -16.32 -13.43
C SER A 128 -5.12 -17.36 -12.89
N TYR A 129 -3.91 -17.40 -13.46
CA TYR A 129 -2.81 -18.24 -12.96
C TYR A 129 -2.34 -17.84 -11.56
N THR A 130 -2.65 -16.64 -11.11
CA THR A 130 -2.31 -16.11 -9.78
C THR A 130 -3.53 -15.96 -8.88
N SER A 131 -4.66 -16.59 -9.24
CA SER A 131 -5.86 -16.62 -8.40
C SER A 131 -5.53 -17.16 -7.02
N VAL A 132 -5.89 -16.43 -5.98
CA VAL A 132 -5.75 -16.94 -4.60
C VAL A 132 -6.86 -17.95 -4.32
N ASN A 133 -6.55 -18.96 -3.50
CA ASN A 133 -7.52 -19.98 -3.12
C ASN A 133 -8.47 -19.47 -2.01
N ALA A 134 -9.33 -18.51 -2.37
CA ALA A 134 -10.32 -17.93 -1.47
C ALA A 134 -11.63 -18.71 -1.46
N SER A 135 -12.42 -18.51 -0.40
CA SER A 135 -13.75 -19.08 -0.27
C SER A 135 -14.65 -18.62 -1.42
N PRO A 136 -15.43 -19.52 -2.05
CA PRO A 136 -16.37 -19.15 -3.10
C PRO A 136 -17.39 -18.08 -2.69
N MET A 137 -17.69 -17.96 -1.39
CA MET A 137 -18.58 -16.92 -0.87
C MET A 137 -17.94 -15.53 -0.90
N VAL A 138 -16.63 -15.45 -0.65
CA VAL A 138 -15.86 -14.20 -0.71
C VAL A 138 -15.73 -13.75 -2.16
N VAL A 139 -15.35 -14.67 -3.06
CA VAL A 139 -15.27 -14.41 -4.51
C VAL A 139 -16.62 -13.91 -5.04
N ARG A 140 -17.72 -14.61 -4.72
CA ARG A 140 -19.06 -14.20 -5.15
C ARG A 140 -19.45 -12.80 -4.68
N ARG A 141 -19.14 -12.42 -3.43
CA ARG A 141 -19.40 -11.06 -2.93
C ARG A 141 -18.63 -10.01 -3.72
N ILE A 142 -17.35 -10.29 -3.99
CA ILE A 142 -16.51 -9.36 -4.76
C ILE A 142 -17.05 -9.24 -6.19
N ASP A 143 -17.43 -10.34 -6.83
CA ASP A 143 -18.05 -10.34 -8.16
C ASP A 143 -19.34 -9.51 -8.17
N GLU A 144 -20.22 -9.69 -7.19
CA GLU A 144 -21.46 -8.92 -7.03
C GLU A 144 -21.14 -7.42 -6.91
N MET A 145 -20.18 -7.03 -6.08
CA MET A 145 -19.78 -5.63 -5.92
C MET A 145 -19.15 -5.05 -7.19
N MET A 146 -18.28 -5.80 -7.87
CA MET A 146 -17.63 -5.40 -9.12
C MET A 146 -18.64 -5.18 -10.25
N ASN A 147 -19.62 -6.09 -10.39
CA ASN A 147 -20.67 -6.02 -11.40
C ASN A 147 -21.66 -4.88 -11.15
N ASN A 148 -21.93 -4.56 -9.87
CA ASN A 148 -22.78 -3.45 -9.48
C ASN A 148 -22.05 -2.08 -9.50
N ASN A 149 -20.77 -2.05 -9.83
CA ASN A 149 -19.89 -0.88 -9.71
C ASN A 149 -19.82 -0.31 -8.28
N ASP A 150 -20.01 -1.16 -7.26
CA ASP A 150 -19.86 -0.80 -5.85
C ASP A 150 -18.39 -0.91 -5.42
N TYR A 151 -17.59 0.07 -5.84
CA TYR A 151 -16.16 0.15 -5.53
C TYR A 151 -15.92 0.75 -4.14
N ASN A 152 -16.49 0.16 -3.09
CA ASN A 152 -16.25 0.56 -1.70
C ASN A 152 -14.81 0.27 -1.26
N VAL A 153 -14.24 1.08 -0.37
CA VAL A 153 -12.87 0.84 0.17
C VAL A 153 -12.73 -0.50 0.91
N THR A 154 -13.84 -1.11 1.33
CA THR A 154 -13.85 -2.44 1.98
C THR A 154 -13.94 -3.62 1.01
N LEU A 155 -13.95 -3.38 -0.31
CA LEU A 155 -14.17 -4.41 -1.34
C LEU A 155 -13.31 -5.66 -1.17
N PHE A 156 -12.05 -5.50 -0.75
CA PHE A 156 -11.09 -6.61 -0.62
C PHE A 156 -10.77 -6.98 0.83
N ASP A 157 -11.49 -6.43 1.82
CA ASP A 157 -11.13 -6.63 3.24
C ASP A 157 -11.33 -8.07 3.69
N GLU A 158 -12.44 -8.70 3.31
CA GLU A 158 -12.71 -10.11 3.64
C GLU A 158 -11.70 -11.05 2.98
N LEU A 159 -11.35 -10.79 1.72
CA LEU A 159 -10.31 -11.54 1.00
C LEU A 159 -8.95 -11.37 1.66
N LYS A 160 -8.60 -10.15 2.08
CA LYS A 160 -7.38 -9.89 2.85
C LYS A 160 -7.34 -10.69 4.13
N ASP A 161 -8.44 -10.75 4.88
CA ASP A 161 -8.49 -11.53 6.12
C ASP A 161 -8.30 -13.03 5.85
N GLU A 162 -8.91 -13.58 4.80
CA GLU A 162 -8.73 -14.97 4.41
C GLU A 162 -7.30 -15.28 3.95
N VAL A 163 -6.69 -14.41 3.13
CA VAL A 163 -5.30 -14.54 2.69
C VAL A 163 -4.33 -14.44 3.87
N LEU A 164 -4.54 -13.50 4.79
CA LEU A 164 -3.76 -13.41 6.01
C LEU A 164 -3.91 -14.69 6.85
N PHE A 165 -5.12 -15.21 6.99
CA PHE A 165 -5.35 -16.46 7.71
C PHE A 165 -4.60 -17.63 7.06
N MET A 166 -4.61 -17.78 5.73
CA MET A 166 -3.84 -18.81 5.02
C MET A 166 -2.33 -18.66 5.23
N LEU A 167 -1.80 -17.43 5.13
CA LEU A 167 -0.39 -17.14 5.38
C LEU A 167 0.01 -17.49 6.81
N TYR A 168 -0.82 -17.17 7.82
CA TYR A 168 -0.52 -17.43 9.22
C TYR A 168 -0.68 -18.90 9.61
N SER A 169 -1.76 -19.55 9.16
CA SER A 169 -2.09 -20.93 9.55
C SER A 169 -1.13 -21.95 8.93
N ASP A 170 -0.78 -21.79 7.65
CA ASP A 170 0.05 -22.77 6.94
C ASP A 170 1.50 -22.30 6.77
N VAL A 171 1.71 -21.20 6.02
CA VAL A 171 3.05 -20.78 5.58
C VAL A 171 3.92 -20.37 6.77
N TYR A 172 3.37 -19.54 7.66
CA TYR A 172 4.10 -19.04 8.84
C TYR A 172 4.41 -20.16 9.84
N THR A 173 3.47 -21.06 10.11
CA THR A 173 3.69 -22.22 10.98
C THR A 173 4.86 -23.08 10.49
N ARG A 174 5.04 -23.21 9.16
CA ARG A 174 6.19 -23.92 8.59
C ARG A 174 7.46 -23.08 8.62
N TYR A 175 7.38 -21.77 8.42
CA TYR A 175 8.52 -20.85 8.48
C TYR A 175 9.22 -20.88 9.84
N ILE A 176 8.45 -20.84 10.94
CA ILE A 176 9.01 -20.85 12.30
C ILE A 176 9.59 -22.21 12.73
N ARG A 177 9.30 -23.29 11.98
CA ARG A 177 9.78 -24.65 12.26
C ARG A 177 11.05 -25.01 11.47
N LYS A 178 11.49 -24.15 10.55
CA LYS A 178 12.79 -24.29 9.87
C LYS A 178 13.93 -23.96 10.82
#